data_AF-A0A6B2DCV7-F1
#
_entry.id   AF-A0A6B2DCV7-F1
#
_cell.length_a   1.000
_cell.length_b   1.000
_cell.length_c   1.000
_cell.angle_alpha   90.00
_cell.angle_beta   90.00
_cell.angle_gamma   90.00
#
_symmetry.space_group_name_H-M   'P 1'
#
loop_
_entity.id
_entity.type
_entity.pdbx_description
1 polymer ?
#
loop_
_entity_poly.entity_id
_entity_poly.type
_entity_poly.pdbx_seq_one_letter_code
_entity_poly.pdbx_strand_id
1 'polypeptide(L)'
;MAGAVTGEHERYARYLLEFANVTDAEEPDLVRAVLTDPDRVMAESAVVQHVDLRAAALLTGPAFPAWAARLGELLADHRYPARRLREWALLRAVTTGEDWRETDLTSASDWLQR
;
A
#
# COMPACT_ATOMS: atom_id res chain seq x y z
N MET A 1 31.91 4.80 4.02
CA MET A 1 30.54 4.40 4.40
C MET A 1 29.45 5.29 3.80
N ALA A 2 29.69 6.04 2.71
CA ALA A 2 28.68 6.93 2.09
C ALA A 2 27.93 6.31 0.90
N GLY A 3 28.36 5.15 0.39
CA GLY A 3 27.77 4.52 -0.81
C GLY A 3 26.48 3.73 -0.60
N ALA A 4 26.13 3.40 0.65
CA ALA A 4 24.90 2.67 0.96
C ALA A 4 23.65 3.56 0.93
N VAL A 5 23.77 4.80 1.42
CA VAL A 5 22.66 5.77 1.54
C VAL A 5 22.24 6.32 0.17
N THR A 6 23.20 6.59 -0.73
CA THR A 6 22.87 7.03 -2.10
C THR A 6 22.17 5.93 -2.90
N GLY A 7 22.63 4.69 -2.78
CA GLY A 7 22.03 3.56 -3.50
C GLY A 7 20.63 3.21 -3.02
N GLU A 8 20.33 3.37 -1.72
CA GLU A 8 18.97 3.21 -1.17
C GLU A 8 18.01 4.25 -1.76
N HIS A 9 18.36 5.54 -1.71
CA HIS A 9 17.51 6.60 -2.25
C HIS A 9 17.24 6.46 -3.75
N GLU A 10 18.24 6.03 -4.53
CA GLU A 10 18.07 5.73 -5.96
C GLU A 10 17.14 4.54 -6.20
N ARG A 11 17.26 3.46 -5.43
CA ARG A 11 16.34 2.31 -5.52
C ARG A 11 14.91 2.72 -5.15
N TYR A 12 14.75 3.47 -4.07
CA TYR A 12 13.45 3.98 -3.64
C TYR A 12 12.79 4.83 -4.75
N ALA A 13 13.52 5.82 -5.27
CA ALA A 13 13.01 6.68 -6.34
C ALA A 13 12.64 5.88 -7.60
N ARG A 14 13.44 4.86 -7.94
CA ARG A 14 13.13 3.95 -9.05
C ARG A 14 11.84 3.16 -8.80
N TYR A 15 11.63 2.60 -7.61
CA TYR A 15 10.39 1.88 -7.30
C TYR A 15 9.17 2.80 -7.39
N LEU A 16 9.26 4.05 -6.92
CA LEU A 16 8.16 4.99 -7.07
C LEU A 16 7.83 5.28 -8.55
N LEU A 17 8.85 5.40 -9.40
CA LEU A 17 8.66 5.61 -10.83
C LEU A 17 8.05 4.37 -11.50
N GLU A 18 8.53 3.17 -11.15
CA GLU A 18 7.99 1.91 -11.67
C GLU A 18 6.51 1.76 -11.27
N PHE A 19 6.16 2.01 -10.00
CA PHE A 19 4.77 1.99 -9.53
C PHE A 19 3.88 3.05 -10.20
N ALA A 20 4.41 4.24 -10.46
CA ALA A 20 3.64 5.29 -11.14
C ALA A 20 3.27 4.93 -12.59
N ASN A 21 4.01 4.01 -13.22
CA ASN A 21 3.81 3.61 -14.62
C ASN A 21 3.29 2.17 -14.78
N VAL A 22 3.11 1.44 -13.69
CA VAL A 22 2.70 0.03 -13.73
C VAL A 22 1.25 -0.11 -14.19
N THR A 23 0.98 -1.13 -15.01
CA THR A 23 -0.39 -1.49 -15.38
C THR A 23 -1.05 -2.31 -14.29
N ASP A 24 -2.39 -2.34 -14.26
CA ASP A 24 -3.16 -3.13 -13.30
C ASP A 24 -2.80 -4.63 -13.33
N ALA A 25 -2.44 -5.13 -14.52
CA ALA A 25 -2.06 -6.53 -14.73
C ALA A 25 -0.67 -6.85 -14.16
N GLU A 26 0.28 -5.92 -14.26
CA GLU A 26 1.68 -6.09 -13.82
C GLU A 26 1.90 -5.70 -12.35
N GLU A 27 0.99 -4.92 -11.76
CA GLU A 27 1.07 -4.44 -10.38
C GLU A 27 1.42 -5.54 -9.36
N PRO A 28 0.80 -6.73 -9.35
CA PRO A 28 1.13 -7.81 -8.41
C PRO A 28 2.59 -8.25 -8.47
N ASP A 29 3.12 -8.34 -9.69
CA ASP A 29 4.47 -8.86 -9.92
C ASP A 29 5.50 -7.81 -9.53
N LEU A 30 5.22 -6.53 -9.80
CA LEU A 30 6.04 -5.44 -9.33
C LEU A 30 6.06 -5.34 -7.79
N VAL A 31 4.90 -5.43 -7.13
CA VAL A 31 4.81 -5.45 -5.66
C VAL A 31 5.66 -6.59 -5.10
N ARG A 32 5.52 -7.81 -5.65
CA ARG A 32 6.30 -8.96 -5.21
C ARG A 32 7.80 -8.75 -5.41
N ALA A 33 8.21 -8.20 -6.55
CA ALA A 33 9.61 -7.93 -6.84
C ALA A 33 10.19 -6.90 -5.86
N VAL A 34 9.50 -5.80 -5.61
CA VAL A 34 9.94 -4.76 -4.67
C VAL A 34 10.09 -5.32 -3.25
N LEU A 35 9.15 -6.15 -2.80
CA LEU A 35 9.19 -6.76 -1.47
C LEU A 35 10.32 -7.78 -1.27
N THR A 36 11.05 -8.14 -2.34
CA THR A 36 12.27 -8.97 -2.25
C THR A 36 13.55 -8.15 -2.05
N ASP A 37 13.48 -6.81 -2.06
CA ASP A 37 14.63 -5.96 -1.78
C ASP A 37 15.18 -6.25 -0.36
N PRO A 38 16.52 -6.36 -0.19
CA PRO A 38 17.12 -6.62 1.11
C PRO A 38 16.82 -5.54 2.14
N ASP A 39 16.55 -4.30 1.71
CA ASP A 39 16.07 -3.25 2.59
C ASP A 39 14.54 -3.30 2.69
N ARG A 40 14.08 -4.11 3.66
CA ARG A 40 12.65 -4.31 3.92
C ARG A 40 11.92 -3.02 4.26
N VAL A 41 12.55 -2.09 4.98
CA VAL A 41 11.90 -0.84 5.40
C VAL A 41 11.64 0.03 4.17
N MET A 42 12.67 0.23 3.35
CA MET A 42 12.55 0.98 2.10
C MET A 42 11.50 0.36 1.16
N ALA A 43 11.52 -0.96 0.98
CA ALA A 43 10.57 -1.67 0.13
C ALA A 43 9.12 -1.53 0.61
N GLU A 44 8.87 -1.77 1.91
CA GLU A 44 7.54 -1.63 2.48
C GLU A 44 7.04 -0.18 2.41
N SER A 45 7.91 0.81 2.59
CA SER A 45 7.57 2.22 2.40
C SER A 45 7.16 2.56 0.96
N ALA A 46 7.88 2.03 -0.04
CA ALA A 46 7.54 2.27 -1.44
C ALA A 46 6.17 1.65 -1.81
N VAL A 47 5.92 0.43 -1.33
CA VAL A 47 4.62 -0.24 -1.51
C VAL A 47 3.50 0.51 -0.79
N VAL A 48 3.73 1.01 0.43
CA VAL A 48 2.73 1.80 1.16
C VAL A 48 2.40 3.09 0.42
N GLN A 49 3.41 3.81 -0.10
CA GLN A 49 3.18 5.02 -0.89
C GLN A 49 2.36 4.72 -2.14
N HIS A 50 2.63 3.61 -2.82
CA HIS A 50 1.82 3.14 -3.95
C HIS A 50 0.37 2.83 -3.55
N VAL A 51 0.18 2.06 -2.47
CA VAL A 51 -1.15 1.73 -1.91
C VAL A 51 -1.92 3.00 -1.57
N ASP A 52 -1.29 3.99 -0.93
CA ASP A 52 -1.94 5.25 -0.57
C ASP A 52 -2.46 6.00 -1.80
N LEU A 53 -1.62 6.13 -2.84
CA LEU A 53 -2.01 6.82 -4.07
C LEU A 53 -3.11 6.07 -4.82
N ARG A 54 -2.99 4.74 -4.93
CA ARG A 54 -3.95 3.92 -5.68
C ARG A 54 -5.29 3.79 -4.96
N ALA A 55 -5.27 3.57 -3.64
CA ALA A 55 -6.48 3.52 -2.83
C ALA A 55 -7.26 4.84 -2.89
N ALA A 56 -6.57 5.99 -2.82
CA ALA A 56 -7.20 7.30 -2.97
C ALA A 56 -7.92 7.44 -4.32
N ALA A 57 -7.27 7.01 -5.42
CA ALA A 57 -7.85 7.07 -6.76
C ALA A 57 -9.06 6.14 -6.95
N LEU A 58 -9.07 4.99 -6.27
CA LEU A 58 -10.13 3.99 -6.38
C LEU A 58 -11.23 4.14 -5.32
N LEU A 59 -11.08 5.02 -4.33
CA LEU A 59 -11.78 4.98 -3.04
C LEU A 59 -13.29 4.73 -3.14
N THR A 60 -13.98 5.44 -4.03
CA THR A 60 -15.44 5.32 -4.22
C THR A 60 -15.83 4.42 -5.39
N GLY A 61 -14.87 3.99 -6.21
CA GLY A 61 -15.09 3.20 -7.41
C GLY A 61 -15.32 1.71 -7.14
N PRO A 62 -16.00 1.01 -8.08
CA PRO A 62 -16.32 -0.42 -7.93
C PRO A 62 -15.11 -1.35 -8.03
N ALA A 63 -13.97 -0.85 -8.52
CA ALA A 63 -12.73 -1.63 -8.63
C ALA A 63 -12.01 -1.81 -7.30
N PHE A 64 -12.27 -0.97 -6.29
CA PHE A 64 -11.55 -0.98 -5.02
C PHE A 64 -11.60 -2.35 -4.32
N PRO A 65 -12.76 -3.02 -4.13
CA PRO A 65 -12.82 -4.26 -3.36
C PRO A 65 -12.00 -5.39 -3.99
N ALA A 66 -12.09 -5.56 -5.31
CA ALA A 66 -11.33 -6.59 -6.02
C ALA A 66 -9.82 -6.31 -5.97
N TRP A 67 -9.42 -5.04 -6.13
CA TRP A 67 -8.03 -4.62 -6.00
C TRP A 67 -7.49 -4.84 -4.58
N ALA A 68 -8.24 -4.44 -3.55
CA ALA A 68 -7.84 -4.57 -2.16
C ALA A 68 -7.74 -6.05 -1.72
N ALA A 69 -8.64 -6.92 -2.20
CA ALA A 69 -8.55 -8.36 -1.92
C ALA A 69 -7.26 -8.96 -2.50
N ARG A 70 -6.97 -8.68 -3.78
CA ARG A 70 -5.75 -9.16 -4.45
C ARG A 70 -4.48 -8.68 -3.77
N LEU A 71 -4.41 -7.40 -3.41
CA LEU A 71 -3.24 -6.85 -2.71
C LEU A 71 -3.14 -7.40 -1.28
N GLY A 72 -4.27 -7.65 -0.62
CA GLY A 72 -4.29 -8.24 0.72
C GLY A 72 -3.59 -9.60 0.79
N GLU A 73 -3.77 -10.45 -0.23
CA GLU A 73 -3.08 -11.73 -0.34
C GLU A 73 -1.57 -11.58 -0.46
N LEU A 74 -1.10 -10.63 -1.28
CA LEU A 74 0.33 -10.37 -1.48
C LEU A 74 1.01 -9.79 -0.24
N LEU A 75 0.27 -8.96 0.50
CA LEU A 75 0.81 -8.22 1.64
C LEU A 75 0.65 -8.96 2.97
N ALA A 76 0.06 -10.16 3.00
CA ALA A 76 -0.28 -10.88 4.23
C ALA A 76 0.91 -11.02 5.21
N ASP A 77 2.12 -11.26 4.69
CA ASP A 77 3.35 -11.40 5.48
C ASP A 77 4.08 -10.06 5.78
N HIS A 78 3.54 -8.95 5.29
CA HIS A 78 4.09 -7.61 5.39
C HIS A 78 3.18 -6.72 6.25
N ARG A 79 3.41 -6.78 7.56
CA ARG A 79 2.55 -6.15 8.58
C ARG A 79 2.20 -4.70 8.28
N TYR A 80 3.18 -3.90 7.86
CA TYR A 80 3.00 -2.46 7.65
C TYR A 80 2.13 -2.16 6.40
N PRO A 81 2.49 -2.63 5.19
CA PRO A 81 1.62 -2.52 4.01
C PRO A 81 0.22 -3.12 4.19
N ALA A 82 0.11 -4.31 4.80
CA ALA A 82 -1.18 -4.94 5.05
C ALA A 82 -2.07 -4.13 6.01
N ARG A 83 -1.47 -3.53 7.05
CA ARG A 83 -2.20 -2.62 7.94
C ARG A 83 -2.71 -1.42 7.17
N ARG A 84 -1.88 -0.79 6.35
CA ARG A 84 -2.31 0.39 5.58
C ARG A 84 -3.45 0.07 4.61
N LEU A 85 -3.39 -1.07 3.92
CA LEU A 85 -4.48 -1.49 3.04
C LEU A 85 -5.79 -1.70 3.80
N ARG A 86 -5.74 -2.27 5.01
CA ARG A 86 -6.93 -2.42 5.87
C ARG A 86 -7.50 -1.07 6.31
N GLU A 87 -6.65 -0.10 6.64
CA GLU A 87 -7.08 1.25 7.01
C GLU A 87 -7.80 1.95 5.84
N TRP A 88 -7.31 1.78 4.61
CA TRP A 88 -8.00 2.26 3.41
C TRP A 88 -9.35 1.57 3.16
N ALA A 89 -9.43 0.25 3.37
CA ALA A 89 -10.69 -0.48 3.26
C ALA A 89 -11.72 0.01 4.29
N LEU A 90 -11.28 0.33 5.51
CA LEU A 90 -12.13 0.93 6.54
C LEU A 90 -12.58 2.35 6.16
N LEU A 91 -11.67 3.19 5.67
CA LEU A 91 -12.01 4.53 5.17
C LEU A 91 -13.06 4.47 4.05
N ARG A 92 -12.92 3.53 3.12
CA ARG A 92 -13.91 3.28 2.08
C ARG A 92 -15.27 2.94 2.69
N ALA A 93 -15.33 1.99 3.62
CA ALA A 93 -16.59 1.56 4.21
C ALA A 93 -17.33 2.74 4.86
N VAL A 94 -16.62 3.57 5.63
CA VAL A 94 -17.14 4.82 6.20
C VAL A 94 -17.63 5.78 5.11
N THR A 95 -16.82 6.01 4.07
CA THR A 95 -17.11 6.98 3.00
C THR A 95 -18.32 6.59 2.15
N THR A 96 -18.54 5.28 1.98
CA THR A 96 -19.61 4.73 1.13
C THR A 96 -20.86 4.29 1.91
N GLY A 97 -20.84 4.41 3.23
CA GLY A 97 -21.94 3.97 4.09
C GLY A 97 -22.11 2.46 4.14
N GLU A 98 -21.06 1.70 3.81
CA GLU A 98 -21.01 0.25 4.06
C GLU A 98 -20.86 -0.01 5.58
N ASP A 99 -21.19 -1.22 6.03
CA ASP A 99 -21.10 -1.55 7.47
C ASP A 99 -19.64 -1.55 7.97
N TRP A 100 -19.38 -0.84 9.08
CA TRP A 100 -18.10 -0.83 9.79
C TRP A 100 -18.34 -0.87 11.31
N ARG A 101 -17.34 -1.33 12.08
CA ARG A 101 -17.41 -1.34 13.56
C ARG A 101 -16.54 -0.25 14.16
N GLU A 102 -17.01 0.38 15.23
CA GLU A 102 -16.27 1.42 15.95
C GLU A 102 -14.92 0.92 16.52
N THR A 103 -14.84 -0.37 16.85
CA THR A 103 -13.58 -1.02 17.24
C THR A 103 -12.53 -1.03 16.12
N ASP A 104 -12.97 -1.05 14.86
CA ASP A 104 -12.04 -1.05 13.72
C ASP A 104 -11.37 0.33 13.60
N LEU A 105 -12.12 1.42 13.85
CA LEU A 105 -11.59 2.80 13.85
C LEU A 105 -10.63 3.06 15.01
N THR A 106 -10.93 2.56 16.20
CA THR A 106 -10.08 2.76 17.39
C THR A 106 -8.79 1.94 17.36
N SER A 107 -8.74 0.88 16.54
CA SER A 107 -7.52 0.09 16.28
C SER A 107 -6.67 0.61 15.10
N ALA A 108 -7.24 1.48 14.27
CA ALA A 108 -6.54 2.10 13.15
C ALA A 108 -5.42 3.04 13.64
N SER A 109 -4.41 3.24 12.81
CA SER A 109 -3.34 4.18 13.14
C SER A 109 -3.81 5.64 13.05
N ASP A 110 -3.07 6.53 13.70
CA ASP A 110 -3.26 7.99 13.64
C ASP A 110 -3.31 8.56 12.22
N TRP A 111 -2.88 7.80 11.21
CA TRP A 111 -3.05 8.19 9.81
C TRP A 111 -4.51 8.26 9.40
N LEU A 112 -5.36 7.32 9.83
CA LEU A 112 -6.80 7.34 9.53
C LEU A 112 -7.55 8.42 10.34
N GLN A 113 -6.91 8.94 11.39
CA GLN A 113 -7.49 9.90 12.34
C GLN A 113 -7.09 11.35 12.06
N ARG A 114 -6.30 11.61 11.02
CA ARG A 114 -5.91 12.95 10.55
C ARG A 114 -6.59 13.28 9.23
#